data_AF-A0A4Y7SR70-F1
#
_entry.id   AF-A0A4Y7SR70-F1
#
_cell.length_a   1.000
_cell.length_b   1.000
_cell.length_c   1.000
_cell.angle_alpha   90.00
_cell.angle_beta   90.00
_cell.angle_gamma   90.00
#
_symmetry.space_group_name_H-M   'P 1'
#
loop_
_entity.id
_entity.type
_entity.pdbx_description
1 polymer ?
#
loop_
_entity_poly.entity_id
_entity_poly.type
_entity_poly.pdbx_seq_one_letter_code
_entity_poly.pdbx_strand_id
1 'polypeptide(L)'
;MCEYGKSGKDAAWNRDWLFSAATHLFNQDPVRCALYGLTIEDCNFSLWYFCRSHTAKSRAFNFMENPTTLVKVFISFMFAHSGLLGFDTNIHRVMYSPMDGCPSISYDYRLPINDNGPGRAHYY
;
A
#
# COMPACT_ATOMS: atom_id res chain seq x y z
N MET A 1 -2.02 1.35 -5.61
CA MET A 1 -3.23 0.62 -6.02
C MET A 1 -2.78 -0.37 -7.08
N CYS A 2 -2.83 -1.66 -6.77
CA CYS A 2 -2.58 -2.72 -7.75
C CYS A 2 -3.95 -3.20 -8.23
N GLU A 3 -4.22 -3.02 -9.52
CA GLU A 3 -5.45 -3.42 -10.19
C GLU A 3 -5.13 -4.60 -11.10
N TYR A 4 -5.93 -5.66 -11.02
CA TYR A 4 -5.82 -6.81 -11.91
C TYR A 4 -7.21 -7.31 -12.28
N GLY A 5 -7.46 -7.44 -13.58
CA GLY A 5 -8.72 -7.95 -14.14
C GLY A 5 -8.48 -9.13 -15.08
N LYS A 6 -8.98 -10.31 -14.71
CA LYS A 6 -9.22 -11.46 -15.59
C LYS A 6 -10.39 -12.30 -15.09
N SER A 7 -10.95 -13.10 -16.00
CA SER A 7 -12.08 -14.02 -15.81
C SER A 7 -12.02 -14.80 -14.50
N GLY A 8 -13.17 -15.08 -13.88
CA GLY A 8 -13.26 -15.83 -12.63
C GLY A 8 -12.57 -17.21 -12.63
N LYS A 9 -12.28 -17.79 -13.81
CA LYS A 9 -11.51 -19.03 -13.96
C LYS A 9 -10.05 -18.91 -13.53
N ASP A 10 -9.48 -17.70 -13.59
CA ASP A 10 -8.08 -17.42 -13.24
C ASP A 10 -7.94 -16.79 -11.84
N ALA A 11 -9.01 -16.77 -11.04
CA ALA A 11 -9.06 -16.08 -9.76
C ALA A 11 -7.90 -16.45 -8.81
N ALA A 12 -7.46 -17.72 -8.79
CA ALA A 12 -6.33 -18.14 -7.96
C ALA A 12 -5.02 -17.47 -8.40
N TRP A 13 -4.72 -17.51 -9.71
CA TRP A 13 -3.53 -16.87 -10.29
C TRP A 13 -3.53 -15.36 -10.08
N ASN A 14 -4.69 -14.71 -10.22
CA ASN A 14 -4.83 -13.28 -9.99
C ASN A 14 -4.46 -12.89 -8.55
N ARG A 15 -4.80 -13.74 -7.59
CA ARG A 15 -4.50 -13.53 -6.16
C ARG A 15 -3.02 -13.72 -5.88
N ASP A 16 -2.40 -14.74 -6.44
CA ASP A 16 -0.97 -14.99 -6.29
C ASP A 16 -0.15 -13.82 -6.86
N TRP A 17 -0.57 -13.31 -8.02
CA TRP A 17 0.06 -12.13 -8.62
C TRP A 17 -0.09 -10.88 -7.76
N LEU A 18 -1.28 -10.64 -7.22
CA LEU A 18 -1.55 -9.52 -6.34
C LEU A 18 -0.71 -9.61 -5.05
N PHE A 19 -0.63 -10.80 -4.45
CA PHE A 19 0.17 -11.03 -3.25
C PHE A 19 1.67 -10.84 -3.51
N SER A 20 2.16 -11.36 -4.65
CA SER A 20 3.56 -11.16 -5.08
C SER A 20 3.86 -9.68 -5.28
N ALA A 21 2.98 -8.94 -5.96
CA ALA A 21 3.13 -7.50 -6.16
C ALA A 21 3.13 -6.72 -4.83
N ALA A 22 2.23 -7.07 -3.90
CA ALA A 22 2.19 -6.47 -2.56
C ALA A 22 3.50 -6.72 -1.81
N THR A 23 4.01 -7.95 -1.82
CA THR A 23 5.28 -8.33 -1.18
C THR A 23 6.45 -7.55 -1.77
N HIS A 24 6.53 -7.46 -3.10
CA HIS A 24 7.57 -6.68 -3.76
C HIS A 24 7.51 -5.21 -3.34
N LEU A 25 6.32 -4.63 -3.24
CA LEU A 25 6.18 -3.23 -2.84
C LEU A 25 6.58 -2.98 -1.37
N PHE A 26 6.29 -3.90 -0.46
CA PHE A 26 6.75 -3.80 0.93
C PHE A 26 8.26 -3.88 1.08
N ASN A 27 8.95 -4.57 0.16
CA ASN A 27 10.41 -4.66 0.14
C ASN A 27 11.07 -3.41 -0.44
N GLN A 28 10.42 -2.75 -1.40
CA GLN A 28 10.97 -1.56 -2.08
C GLN A 28 10.69 -0.25 -1.33
N ASP A 29 9.63 -0.19 -0.53
CA ASP A 29 9.16 1.03 0.12
C ASP A 29 8.99 0.80 1.64
N PRO A 30 9.98 1.15 2.47
CA PRO A 30 9.91 0.95 3.92
C PRO A 30 8.83 1.78 4.59
N VAL A 31 8.35 2.87 3.94
CA VAL A 31 7.28 3.74 4.45
C VAL A 31 5.93 3.03 4.48
N ARG A 32 5.75 1.92 3.73
CA ARG A 32 4.48 1.19 3.69
C ARG A 32 4.41 0.14 4.80
N CYS A 33 3.53 0.36 5.78
CA CYS A 33 3.16 -0.62 6.80
C CYS A 33 1.99 -1.51 6.36
N ALA A 34 1.10 -0.96 5.53
CA ALA A 34 -0.02 -1.68 4.95
C ALA A 34 -0.29 -1.22 3.52
N LEU A 35 -1.02 -2.06 2.78
CA LEU A 35 -1.39 -1.81 1.40
C LEU A 35 -2.80 -2.33 1.13
N TYR A 36 -3.54 -1.58 0.33
CA TYR A 36 -4.81 -2.01 -0.21
C TYR A 36 -4.65 -2.43 -1.68
N GLY A 37 -5.15 -3.62 -1.99
CA GLY A 37 -5.27 -4.14 -3.36
C GLY A 37 -6.74 -4.34 -3.71
N LEU A 38 -7.03 -4.47 -5.00
CA LEU A 38 -8.37 -4.80 -5.46
C LEU A 38 -8.29 -5.83 -6.58
N THR A 39 -9.30 -6.69 -6.63
CA THR A 39 -9.47 -7.67 -7.71
C THR A 39 -10.86 -7.54 -8.30
N ILE A 40 -10.92 -7.54 -9.62
CA ILE A 40 -12.16 -7.56 -10.38
C ILE A 40 -12.20 -8.88 -11.16
N GLU A 41 -13.06 -9.78 -10.72
CA GLU A 41 -13.29 -11.09 -11.32
C GLU A 41 -14.70 -11.05 -11.95
N ASP A 42 -14.76 -10.87 -13.27
CA ASP A 42 -15.99 -10.58 -14.01
C ASP A 42 -16.70 -9.30 -13.49
N CYS A 43 -17.89 -9.41 -12.89
CA CYS A 43 -18.60 -8.29 -12.26
C CYS A 43 -18.37 -8.21 -10.74
N ASN A 44 -17.57 -9.11 -10.18
CA ASN A 44 -17.34 -9.18 -8.73
C ASN A 44 -16.09 -8.40 -8.34
N PHE A 45 -16.29 -7.37 -7.52
CA PHE A 45 -15.23 -6.61 -6.90
C PHE A 45 -14.90 -7.20 -5.53
N SER A 46 -13.61 -7.34 -5.21
CA SER A 46 -13.13 -7.63 -3.85
C SER A 46 -12.00 -6.69 -3.46
N LEU A 47 -12.05 -6.21 -2.22
CA LEU A 47 -10.98 -5.41 -1.62
C LEU A 47 -10.04 -6.32 -0.83
N TRP A 48 -8.76 -6.04 -0.92
CA TRP A 48 -7.71 -6.72 -0.19
C TRP A 48 -6.98 -5.74 0.72
N TYR A 49 -6.69 -6.19 1.94
CA TYR A 49 -5.79 -5.52 2.87
C TYR A 49 -4.59 -6.40 3.09
N PHE A 50 -3.40 -5.85 2.93
CA PHE A 50 -2.13 -6.51 3.16
C PHE A 50 -1.37 -5.74 4.23
N CYS A 51 -0.77 -6.46 5.17
CA CYS A 51 0.34 -5.98 6.00
C CYS A 51 1.46 -7.02 5.98
N ARG A 52 2.61 -6.71 6.57
CA ARG A 52 3.77 -7.62 6.56
C ARG A 52 3.54 -8.97 7.26
N SER A 53 2.50 -9.11 8.10
CA SER A 53 2.21 -10.33 8.85
C SER A 53 0.90 -11.03 8.46
N HIS A 54 -0.01 -10.34 7.77
CA HIS A 54 -1.36 -10.83 7.54
C HIS A 54 -1.97 -10.22 6.27
N THR A 55 -2.91 -10.94 5.68
CA THR A 55 -3.72 -10.49 4.55
C THR A 55 -5.19 -10.80 4.80
N ALA A 56 -6.06 -9.83 4.54
CA ALA A 56 -7.51 -9.97 4.59
C ALA A 56 -8.14 -9.67 3.22
N LYS A 57 -9.18 -10.44 2.88
CA LYS A 57 -10.01 -10.21 1.70
C LYS A 57 -11.43 -9.86 2.15
N SER A 58 -12.03 -8.83 1.56
CA SER A 58 -13.44 -8.51 1.76
C SER A 58 -14.35 -9.57 1.13
N ARG A 59 -15.61 -9.60 1.55
CA ARG A 59 -16.63 -10.31 0.77
C ARG A 59 -16.70 -9.66 -0.62
N ALA A 60 -16.76 -10.51 -1.66
CA ALA A 60 -16.97 -10.03 -3.02
C ALA A 60 -18.38 -9.45 -3.17
N PHE A 61 -18.53 -8.43 -4.00
CA PHE A 61 -19.84 -7.90 -4.37
C PHE A 61 -19.92 -7.58 -5.86
N ASN A 62 -21.11 -7.74 -6.44
CA ASN A 62 -21.36 -7.38 -7.82
C ASN A 62 -21.47 -5.85 -7.94
N PHE A 63 -20.49 -5.22 -8.60
CA PHE A 63 -20.46 -3.76 -8.73
C PHE A 63 -21.47 -3.23 -9.76
N MET A 64 -21.98 -4.09 -10.67
CA MET A 64 -23.04 -3.70 -11.60
C MET A 64 -24.39 -3.57 -10.88
N GLU A 65 -24.62 -4.41 -9.86
CA GLU A 65 -25.83 -4.33 -9.03
C GLU A 65 -25.74 -3.22 -7.98
N ASN A 66 -24.55 -2.98 -7.43
CA ASN A 66 -24.33 -2.02 -6.34
C ASN A 66 -23.18 -1.03 -6.66
N PRO A 67 -23.31 -0.20 -7.72
CA PRO A 67 -22.23 0.68 -8.16
C PRO A 67 -21.87 1.74 -7.10
N THR A 68 -22.85 2.19 -6.31
CA THR A 68 -22.62 3.17 -5.24
C THR A 68 -21.64 2.68 -4.19
N THR A 69 -21.60 1.38 -3.89
CA THR A 69 -20.64 0.80 -2.93
C THR A 69 -19.22 0.93 -3.45
N LEU A 70 -19.00 0.66 -4.73
CA LEU A 70 -17.70 0.81 -5.37
C LEU A 70 -17.23 2.28 -5.34
N VAL A 71 -18.12 3.21 -5.68
CA VAL A 71 -17.83 4.65 -5.61
C VAL A 71 -17.45 5.08 -4.20
N LYS A 72 -18.18 4.61 -3.18
CA LYS A 72 -17.85 4.89 -1.76
C LYS A 72 -16.47 4.39 -1.37
N VAL A 73 -16.08 3.19 -1.84
CA VAL A 73 -14.72 2.65 -1.60
C VAL A 73 -13.66 3.56 -2.20
N PHE A 74 -13.80 3.97 -3.46
CA PHE A 74 -12.83 4.87 -4.09
C PHE A 74 -12.77 6.24 -3.44
N ILE A 75 -13.91 6.84 -3.10
CA ILE A 75 -13.96 8.12 -2.36
C ILE A 75 -13.25 7.96 -1.02
N SER A 76 -13.49 6.87 -0.29
CA SER A 76 -12.82 6.61 0.98
C SER A 76 -11.30 6.58 0.82
N PHE A 77 -10.77 5.95 -0.25
CA PHE A 77 -9.32 5.95 -0.49
C PHE A 77 -8.77 7.30 -0.94
N MET A 78 -9.51 8.05 -1.77
CA MET A 78 -9.04 9.35 -2.25
C MET A 78 -8.90 10.39 -1.13
N PHE A 79 -9.79 10.32 -0.12
CA PHE A 79 -9.82 11.27 0.99
C PHE A 79 -9.25 10.70 2.31
N ALA A 80 -8.79 9.45 2.32
CA ALA A 80 -8.17 8.87 3.52
C ALA A 80 -6.83 9.55 3.83
N HIS A 81 -6.56 9.71 5.13
CA HIS A 81 -5.24 10.13 5.58
C HIS A 81 -4.18 9.06 5.25
N SER A 82 -2.94 9.48 4.99
CA SER A 82 -1.83 8.59 4.62
C SER A 82 -1.61 7.47 5.64
N GLY A 83 -1.72 7.78 6.95
CA GLY A 83 -1.67 6.77 8.01
C GLY A 83 -2.74 5.66 7.86
N LEU A 84 -3.97 6.02 7.51
CA LEU A 84 -5.07 5.07 7.30
C LEU A 84 -4.90 4.24 6.00
N LEU A 85 -4.19 4.80 5.02
CA LEU A 85 -3.78 4.13 3.79
C LEU A 85 -2.57 3.19 4.00
N GLY A 86 -2.00 3.16 5.21
CA GLY A 86 -0.91 2.26 5.56
C GLY A 86 0.49 2.87 5.41
N PHE A 87 0.62 4.20 5.31
CA PHE A 87 1.92 4.87 5.34
C PHE A 87 2.35 5.17 6.77
N ASP A 88 3.60 4.86 7.11
CA ASP A 88 4.21 5.27 8.37
C ASP A 88 4.50 6.77 8.31
N THR A 89 3.82 7.53 9.15
CA THR A 89 4.02 8.98 9.29
C THR A 89 5.36 9.35 9.91
N ASN A 90 6.09 8.39 10.48
CA ASN A 90 7.41 8.60 11.07
C ASN A 90 8.56 8.37 10.09
N ILE A 91 8.31 7.79 8.92
CA ILE A 91 9.34 7.54 7.91
C ILE A 91 9.09 8.49 6.74
N HIS A 92 10.09 9.30 6.41
CA HIS A 92 9.99 10.24 5.31
C HIS A 92 11.00 9.89 4.22
N ARG A 93 10.51 9.69 3.00
CA ARG A 93 11.37 9.51 1.83
C ARG A 93 11.95 10.87 1.43
N VAL A 94 13.27 10.95 1.37
CA VAL A 94 14.02 12.14 0.96
C VAL A 94 14.77 11.81 -0.33
N MET A 95 14.74 12.75 -1.28
CA MET A 95 15.51 12.67 -2.52
C MET A 95 16.66 13.65 -2.41
N TYR A 96 17.86 13.15 -2.21
CA TYR A 96 19.04 13.99 -2.23
C TYR A 96 19.52 14.11 -3.68
N SER A 97 19.76 15.34 -4.12
CA SER A 97 20.50 15.59 -5.35
C SER A 97 21.94 15.92 -4.95
N PRO A 98 22.86 14.93 -4.93
CA PRO A 98 24.27 15.22 -4.74
C PRO A 98 24.79 16.10 -5.88
N MET A 99 25.92 16.79 -5.63
CA MET A 99 26.57 17.66 -6.63
C MET A 99 26.96 16.91 -7.92
N ASP A 100 27.04 15.58 -7.87
CA ASP A 100 27.37 14.70 -9.00
C ASP A 100 26.18 14.38 -9.92
N GLY A 101 25.00 14.96 -9.67
CA GLY A 101 23.85 14.95 -10.59
C GLY A 101 23.03 13.66 -10.64
N CYS A 102 23.40 12.62 -9.87
CA CYS A 102 22.62 11.39 -9.77
C CYS A 102 21.75 11.41 -8.49
N PRO A 103 20.42 11.54 -8.59
CA PRO A 103 19.59 11.59 -7.40
C PRO A 103 19.59 10.26 -6.65
N SER A 104 19.81 10.30 -5.34
CA SER A 104 19.71 9.14 -4.45
C SER A 104 18.47 9.24 -3.56
N ILE A 105 17.81 8.09 -3.35
CA ILE A 105 16.68 7.98 -2.43
C ILE A 105 17.26 7.61 -1.06
N SER A 106 16.87 8.35 -0.02
CA SER A 106 17.16 8.06 1.38
C SER A 106 15.89 8.16 2.22
N TYR A 107 15.93 7.67 3.45
CA TYR A 107 14.79 7.68 4.37
C TYR A 107 15.19 8.27 5.72
N ASP A 108 14.45 9.29 6.14
CA ASP A 108 14.57 9.88 7.47
C ASP A 108 13.59 9.19 8.43
N TYR A 109 14.13 8.59 9.48
CA TYR A 109 13.36 7.91 10.51
C TYR A 109 13.19 8.83 11.72
N ARG A 110 11.94 9.20 12.02
CA ARG A 110 11.59 9.90 13.25
C ARG A 110 11.29 8.87 14.33
N LEU A 111 12.27 8.61 15.18
CA LEU A 111 12.05 7.80 16.37
C LEU A 111 11.28 8.64 17.40
N PRO A 112 10.17 8.15 18.00
CA PRO A 112 9.57 8.82 19.14
C PRO A 112 10.60 8.82 20.26
N ILE A 113 11.15 10.00 20.54
CA ILE A 113 12.18 10.19 21.57
C ILE A 113 11.54 9.85 22.92
N ASN A 114 11.95 8.72 23.47
CA ASN A 114 11.81 8.45 24.89
C ASN A 114 13.23 8.34 25.47
N ASP A 115 13.99 9.44 25.42
CA ASP A 115 15.10 9.73 26.35
C ASP A 115 15.77 11.08 26.03
N ASN A 116 16.20 11.76 27.10
CA ASN A 116 16.86 13.08 27.13
C ASN A 116 18.28 13.10 26.51
N GLY A 117 18.48 12.49 25.33
CA GLY A 117 19.77 12.43 24.63
C GLY A 117 19.74 13.09 23.24
N PRO A 118 20.88 13.59 22.72
CA PRO A 118 20.91 14.29 21.44
C PRO A 118 20.52 13.34 20.29
N GLY A 119 19.46 13.69 19.57
CA GLY A 119 18.89 12.89 18.50
C GLY A 119 19.90 12.55 17.41
N ARG A 120 20.16 11.27 17.20
CA ARG A 120 20.96 10.76 16.08
C ARG A 120 20.02 10.34 14.95
N ALA A 121 20.14 10.99 13.81
CA ALA A 121 19.56 10.50 12.56
C ALA A 121 20.37 9.28 12.09
N HIS A 122 19.70 8.15 11.87
CA HIS A 122 20.30 6.95 11.30
C HIS A 122 19.96 6.88 9.82
N TYR A 123 20.98 6.99 8.97
CA TYR A 123 20.86 6.83 7.53
C TYR A 123 21.03 5.36 7.16
N TYR A 124 20.05 4.79 6.45
CA TYR A 124 20.13 3.49 5.79
C TYR A 124 19.77 3.65 4.31
#